data_AF-A0A8V5HEM2-F1
#
_entry.id   AF-A0A8V5HEM2-F1
#
_cell.length_a   1.000
_cell.length_b   1.000
_cell.length_c   1.000
_cell.angle_alpha   90.00
_cell.angle_beta   90.00
_cell.angle_gamma   90.00
#
_symmetry.space_group_name_H-M   'P 1'
#
loop_
_entity.id
_entity.type
_entity.pdbx_description
1 polymer ?
#
loop_
_entity_poly.entity_id
_entity_poly.type
_entity_poly.pdbx_seq_one_letter_code
_entity_poly.pdbx_strand_id
1 'polypeptide(L)'
;LSFCSCGRMLFPLPLRVACSLLAWFSLYTWFCHRYKHRSYEWSCRLVTLTHGILATCLSAYVGFIDGPWPMSHPGSPNTTLQVHVLCLSLGYFLFDLCCICRFARRRSMKKYHAWRSRRSEELYLKTNGHLKTHRDAE
;
A
#
# COMPACT_ATOMS: atom_id res chain seq x y z
N LEU A 1 -18.59 -29.21 21.42
CA LEU A 1 -17.11 -29.13 21.34
C LEU A 1 -16.54 -29.06 19.91
N SER A 2 -17.31 -29.32 18.84
CA SER A 2 -16.82 -29.24 17.44
C SER A 2 -16.66 -27.82 16.86
N PHE A 3 -17.38 -26.83 17.40
CA PHE A 3 -17.35 -25.44 16.89
C PHE A 3 -16.11 -24.62 17.29
N CYS A 4 -15.34 -25.07 18.30
CA CYS A 4 -14.21 -24.32 18.86
C CYS A 4 -12.85 -24.65 18.20
N SER A 5 -12.80 -25.64 17.31
CA SER A 5 -11.60 -25.99 16.55
C SER A 5 -11.58 -25.38 15.15
N CYS A 6 -12.75 -25.09 14.56
CA CYS A 6 -12.83 -24.45 13.23
C CYS A 6 -12.39 -22.97 13.25
N GLY A 7 -12.65 -22.25 14.35
CA GLY A 7 -12.23 -20.85 14.53
C GLY A 7 -10.71 -20.66 14.69
N ARG A 8 -9.94 -21.69 15.08
CA ARG A 8 -8.49 -21.56 15.29
C ARG A 8 -7.66 -21.61 14.00
N MET A 9 -8.24 -22.09 12.89
CA MET A 9 -7.53 -22.22 11.61
C MET A 9 -7.91 -21.15 10.58
N LEU A 10 -9.04 -20.44 10.78
CA LEU A 10 -9.47 -19.33 9.90
C LEU A 10 -8.99 -17.94 10.35
N PHE A 11 -8.79 -17.74 11.66
CA PHE A 11 -8.18 -16.52 12.22
C PHE A 11 -6.66 -16.30 11.97
N PRO A 12 -5.79 -17.31 11.77
CA PRO A 12 -4.36 -17.09 11.63
C PRO A 12 -3.96 -16.51 10.27
N LEU A 13 -4.75 -16.69 9.21
CA LEU A 13 -4.39 -16.17 7.88
C LEU A 13 -4.59 -14.65 7.78
N PRO A 14 -5.76 -14.07 8.14
CA PRO A 14 -5.92 -12.62 8.15
C PRO A 14 -4.94 -11.95 9.12
N LEU A 15 -4.70 -12.57 10.28
CA LEU A 15 -3.70 -12.09 11.24
C LEU A 15 -2.29 -12.09 10.64
N ARG A 16 -1.86 -13.17 9.98
CA ARG A 16 -0.54 -13.22 9.31
C ARG A 16 -0.41 -12.17 8.22
N VAL A 17 -1.46 -11.96 7.42
CA VAL A 17 -1.49 -10.91 6.40
C VAL A 17 -1.43 -9.53 7.05
N ALA A 18 -2.15 -9.30 8.15
CA ALA A 18 -2.10 -8.04 8.89
C ALA A 18 -0.71 -7.80 9.53
N CYS A 19 -0.09 -8.81 10.14
CA CYS A 19 1.26 -8.73 10.67
C CYS A 19 2.29 -8.45 9.56
N SER A 20 2.16 -9.11 8.41
CA SER A 20 2.98 -8.84 7.21
C SER A 20 2.81 -7.40 6.75
N LEU A 21 1.57 -6.92 6.64
CA LEU A 21 1.27 -5.53 6.27
C LEU A 21 1.90 -4.53 7.24
N LEU A 22 1.80 -4.78 8.55
CA LEU A 22 2.42 -3.94 9.59
C LEU A 22 3.94 -3.96 9.52
N ALA A 23 4.54 -5.12 9.22
CA ALA A 23 5.99 -5.24 9.02
C ALA A 23 6.45 -4.40 7.82
N TRP A 24 5.74 -4.49 6.70
CA TRP A 24 6.01 -3.66 5.51
C TRP A 24 5.86 -2.16 5.79
N PHE A 25 4.81 -1.78 6.52
CA PHE A 25 4.59 -0.39 6.91
C PHE A 25 5.67 0.13 7.85
N SER A 26 6.10 -0.70 8.81
CA SER A 26 7.19 -0.35 9.75
C SER A 26 8.54 -0.24 9.04
N LEU A 27 8.81 -1.11 8.06
CA LEU A 27 10.01 -1.00 7.22
C LEU A 27 9.98 0.28 6.37
N TYR A 28 8.82 0.64 5.84
CA TYR A 28 8.64 1.89 5.11
C TYR A 28 8.89 3.12 6.00
N THR A 29 8.35 3.16 7.23
CA THR A 29 8.58 4.27 8.15
C THR A 29 10.05 4.32 8.60
N TRP A 30 10.68 3.17 8.83
CA TRP A 30 12.11 3.07 9.10
C TRP A 30 12.93 3.67 7.96
N PHE A 31 12.68 3.27 6.70
CA PHE A 31 13.41 3.82 5.56
C PHE A 31 13.17 5.32 5.39
N CYS A 32 11.94 5.79 5.60
CA CYS A 32 11.65 7.23 5.60
C CYS A 32 12.39 7.98 6.72
N HIS A 33 12.55 7.36 7.90
CA HIS A 33 13.29 7.96 9.01
C HIS A 33 14.80 7.98 8.74
N ARG A 34 15.35 6.87 8.23
CA ARG A 34 16.78 6.70 7.96
C ARG A 34 17.26 7.56 6.79
N TYR A 35 16.40 7.75 5.79
CA TYR A 35 16.66 8.54 4.59
C TYR A 35 15.76 9.78 4.52
N LYS A 36 15.63 10.51 5.64
CA LYS A 36 14.78 11.70 5.79
C LYS A 36 14.98 12.78 4.71
N HIS A 37 16.15 12.81 4.07
CA HIS A 37 16.50 13.74 3.00
C HIS A 37 16.07 13.29 1.58
N ARG A 38 15.51 12.08 1.41
CA ARG A 38 15.12 11.54 0.10
C ARG A 38 13.60 11.55 -0.08
N SER A 39 13.14 11.55 -1.34
CA SER A 39 11.71 11.59 -1.68
C SER A 39 10.99 10.32 -1.23
N TYR A 40 9.68 10.42 -0.92
CA TYR A 40 8.84 9.27 -0.52
C TYR A 40 8.76 8.16 -1.57
N GLU A 41 8.98 8.50 -2.84
CA GLU A 41 9.07 7.54 -3.94
C GLU A 41 10.30 6.63 -3.80
N TRP A 42 11.39 7.17 -3.26
CA TRP A 42 12.64 6.43 -3.05
C TRP A 42 12.46 5.35 -1.98
N SER A 43 11.82 5.69 -0.86
CA SER A 43 11.47 4.72 0.18
C SER A 43 10.54 3.62 -0.34
N CYS A 44 9.57 3.96 -1.21
CA CYS A 44 8.69 2.97 -1.83
C CYS A 44 9.48 1.97 -2.68
N ARG A 45 10.39 2.46 -3.54
CA ARG A 45 11.27 1.61 -4.37
C ARG A 45 12.15 0.67 -3.55
N LEU A 46 12.67 1.13 -2.40
CA LEU A 46 13.44 0.28 -1.48
C LEU A 46 12.58 -0.83 -0.87
N VAL A 47 11.34 -0.54 -0.49
CA VAL A 47 10.42 -1.54 0.05
C VAL A 47 10.10 -2.59 -1.03
N THR A 48 9.84 -2.17 -2.27
CA THR A 48 9.67 -3.07 -3.42
C THR A 48 10.89 -3.94 -3.67
N LEU A 49 12.09 -3.35 -3.62
CA LEU A 49 13.34 -4.10 -3.80
C LEU A 49 13.52 -5.14 -2.69
N THR A 50 13.23 -4.77 -1.44
CA THR A 50 13.31 -5.68 -0.29
C THR A 50 12.32 -6.82 -0.44
N HIS A 51 11.10 -6.55 -0.90
CA HIS A 51 10.12 -7.58 -1.25
C HIS A 51 10.64 -8.53 -2.33
N GLY A 52 11.19 -8.00 -3.41
CA GLY A 52 11.78 -8.82 -4.48
C GLY A 52 12.89 -9.74 -3.96
N ILE A 53 13.83 -9.21 -3.18
CA ILE A 53 14.92 -10.00 -2.59
C ILE A 53 14.36 -11.09 -1.66
N LEU A 54 13.45 -10.73 -0.75
CA LEU A 54 12.84 -11.70 0.17
C LEU A 54 12.06 -12.77 -0.58
N ALA A 55 11.28 -12.40 -1.59
CA ALA A 55 10.52 -13.33 -2.41
C ALA A 55 11.46 -14.30 -3.15
N THR A 56 12.51 -13.80 -3.81
CA THR A 56 13.48 -14.64 -4.52
C THR A 56 14.23 -15.56 -3.57
N CYS A 57 14.74 -15.05 -2.44
CA CYS A 57 15.46 -15.87 -1.46
C CYS A 57 14.56 -16.95 -0.85
N LEU A 58 13.32 -16.61 -0.47
CA LEU A 58 12.37 -17.57 0.11
C LEU A 58 11.92 -18.60 -0.93
N SER A 59 11.67 -18.20 -2.18
CA SER A 59 11.34 -19.13 -3.26
C SER A 59 12.51 -20.07 -3.57
N ALA A 60 13.75 -19.56 -3.60
CA ALA A 60 14.93 -20.39 -3.74
C ALA A 60 15.06 -21.37 -2.57
N TYR A 61 14.89 -20.90 -1.33
CA TYR A 61 14.93 -21.76 -0.15
C TYR A 61 13.87 -22.88 -0.20
N VAL A 62 12.63 -22.56 -0.58
CA VAL A 62 11.55 -23.55 -0.77
C VAL A 62 11.88 -24.52 -1.92
N GLY A 63 12.50 -24.04 -3.01
CA GLY A 63 12.81 -24.87 -4.17
C GLY A 63 14.02 -25.79 -3.99
N PHE A 64 15.03 -25.37 -3.23
CA PHE A 64 16.31 -26.07 -3.10
C PHE A 64 16.50 -26.82 -1.78
N ILE A 65 15.89 -26.36 -0.67
CA ILE A 65 16.14 -26.90 0.67
C ILE A 65 14.91 -27.64 1.24
N ASP A 66 13.75 -26.99 1.26
CA ASP A 66 12.59 -27.45 2.05
C ASP A 66 11.44 -28.09 1.26
N GLY A 67 11.50 -28.08 -0.08
CA GLY A 67 10.45 -28.62 -0.92
C GLY A 67 10.69 -30.10 -1.25
N PRO A 68 9.71 -31.02 -1.06
CA PRO A 68 9.74 -32.27 -1.82
C PRO A 68 9.81 -31.90 -3.31
N TRP A 69 10.66 -32.58 -4.07
CA TRP A 69 10.83 -32.31 -5.50
C TRP A 69 9.44 -32.15 -6.15
N PRO A 70 9.18 -31.10 -6.96
CA PRO A 70 7.85 -30.80 -7.47
C PRO A 70 7.22 -31.92 -8.31
N MET A 71 8.01 -32.94 -8.66
CA MET A 71 7.62 -34.14 -9.41
C MET A 71 7.32 -35.35 -8.53
N SER A 72 7.53 -35.29 -7.21
CA SER A 72 7.39 -36.45 -6.34
C SER A 72 5.93 -36.70 -5.97
N HIS A 73 5.13 -35.69 -5.56
CA HIS A 73 3.70 -35.85 -5.24
C HIS A 73 2.85 -34.62 -5.66
N PRO A 74 2.13 -34.65 -6.79
CA PRO A 74 1.18 -33.61 -7.14
C PRO A 74 -0.04 -33.66 -6.19
N GLY A 75 -0.35 -32.56 -5.50
CA GLY A 75 -1.57 -32.41 -4.70
C GLY A 75 -1.40 -32.33 -3.17
N SER A 76 -0.18 -32.26 -2.64
CA SER A 76 0.04 -31.99 -1.21
C SER A 76 -0.45 -30.58 -0.82
N PRO A 77 -1.04 -30.39 0.38
CA PRO A 77 -1.33 -29.04 0.88
C PRO A 77 -0.08 -28.14 0.88
N ASN A 78 -0.26 -26.85 0.60
CA ASN A 78 0.82 -25.86 0.58
C ASN A 78 1.65 -25.95 1.86
N THR A 79 2.98 -26.00 1.72
CA THR A 79 3.86 -26.03 2.89
C THR A 79 3.71 -24.75 3.71
N THR A 80 4.00 -24.83 5.01
CA THR A 80 3.94 -23.66 5.90
C THR A 80 4.76 -22.50 5.35
N LEU A 81 5.90 -22.76 4.70
CA LEU A 81 6.75 -21.76 4.06
C LEU A 81 6.10 -21.13 2.82
N GLN A 82 5.44 -21.91 1.97
CA GLN A 82 4.68 -21.38 0.84
C GLN A 82 3.56 -20.45 1.31
N VAL A 83 2.86 -20.81 2.40
CA VAL A 83 1.86 -19.93 3.02
C VAL A 83 2.50 -18.64 3.55
N HIS A 84 3.69 -18.69 4.15
CA HIS A 84 4.40 -17.48 4.58
C HIS A 84 4.81 -16.60 3.40
N VAL A 85 5.35 -17.17 2.32
CA VAL A 85 5.67 -16.43 1.08
C VAL A 85 4.42 -15.77 0.52
N LEU A 86 3.31 -16.50 0.45
CA LEU A 86 2.03 -15.95 -0.02
C LEU A 86 1.54 -14.80 0.87
N CYS A 87 1.58 -14.95 2.20
CA CYS A 87 1.19 -13.88 3.13
C CYS A 87 2.12 -12.66 3.08
N LEU A 88 3.43 -12.86 2.87
CA LEU A 88 4.41 -11.79 2.71
C LEU A 88 4.15 -11.00 1.42
N SER A 89 3.94 -11.70 0.30
CA SER A 89 3.60 -11.09 -0.99
C SER A 89 2.26 -10.38 -0.95
N LEU A 90 1.22 -11.00 -0.38
CA LEU A 90 -0.10 -10.38 -0.26
C LEU A 90 -0.06 -9.12 0.62
N GLY A 91 0.64 -9.16 1.75
CA GLY A 91 0.84 -7.98 2.61
C GLY A 91 1.57 -6.86 1.87
N TYR A 92 2.58 -7.18 1.06
CA TYR A 92 3.27 -6.20 0.21
C TYR A 92 2.34 -5.59 -0.85
N PHE A 93 1.53 -6.38 -1.55
CA PHE A 93 0.57 -5.86 -2.54
C PHE A 93 -0.43 -4.89 -1.91
N LEU A 94 -0.96 -5.21 -0.73
CA LEU A 94 -1.85 -4.32 0.00
C LEU A 94 -1.16 -3.01 0.40
N PHE A 95 0.12 -3.09 0.82
CA PHE A 95 0.94 -1.93 1.09
C PHE A 95 1.17 -1.07 -0.17
N ASP A 96 1.49 -1.68 -1.30
CA ASP A 96 1.74 -1.00 -2.57
C ASP A 96 0.47 -0.29 -3.08
N LEU A 97 -0.68 -0.98 -3.04
CA LEU A 97 -1.98 -0.38 -3.32
C LEU A 97 -2.26 0.82 -2.41
N CYS A 98 -2.01 0.68 -1.11
CA CYS A 98 -2.17 1.78 -0.16
C CYS A 98 -1.27 2.97 -0.52
N CYS A 99 -0.02 2.73 -0.95
CA CYS A 99 0.90 3.77 -1.38
C CYS A 99 0.42 4.48 -2.65
N ILE A 100 -0.01 3.72 -3.67
CA ILE A 100 -0.54 4.25 -4.93
C ILE A 100 -1.83 5.06 -4.67
N CYS A 101 -2.77 4.52 -3.90
CA CYS A 101 -4.00 5.22 -3.54
C CYS A 101 -3.72 6.54 -2.79
N ARG A 102 -2.77 6.54 -1.85
CA ARG A 102 -2.35 7.77 -1.15
C ARG A 102 -1.77 8.80 -2.13
N PHE A 103 -0.97 8.36 -3.09
CA PHE A 103 -0.37 9.24 -4.09
C PHE A 103 -1.41 9.81 -5.07
N ALA A 104 -2.29 8.96 -5.60
CA ALA A 104 -3.39 9.35 -6.46
C ALA A 104 -4.33 10.34 -5.76
N ARG A 105 -4.68 10.07 -4.49
CA ARG A 105 -5.47 10.98 -3.65
C ARG A 105 -4.78 12.33 -3.48
N ARG A 106 -3.48 12.36 -3.16
CA ARG A 106 -2.72 13.62 -3.02
C ARG A 106 -2.69 14.41 -4.33
N ARG A 107 -2.52 13.75 -5.48
CA ARG A 107 -2.56 14.41 -6.80
C ARG A 107 -3.96 14.97 -7.11
N SER A 108 -5.01 14.20 -6.87
CA SER A 108 -6.40 14.64 -7.07
C SER A 108 -6.74 15.83 -6.18
N MET A 109 -6.37 15.79 -4.89
CA MET A 109 -6.61 16.88 -3.94
C MET A 109 -5.91 18.18 -4.35
N LYS A 110 -4.67 18.12 -4.87
CA LYS A 110 -3.98 19.32 -5.37
C LYS A 110 -4.71 19.94 -6.56
N LYS A 111 -5.20 19.13 -7.50
CA LYS A 111 -6.00 19.61 -8.64
C LYS A 111 -7.34 20.18 -8.17
N TYR A 112 -8.02 19.51 -7.25
CA TYR A 112 -9.27 19.97 -6.66
C TYR A 112 -9.08 21.31 -5.94
N HIS A 113 -8.03 21.45 -5.14
CA HIS A 113 -7.71 22.69 -4.43
C HIS A 113 -7.37 23.82 -5.42
N ALA A 114 -6.59 23.54 -6.47
CA ALA A 114 -6.28 24.52 -7.51
C ALA A 114 -7.54 24.94 -8.30
N TRP A 115 -8.40 23.99 -8.65
CA TRP A 115 -9.71 24.29 -9.27
C TRP A 115 -10.60 25.12 -8.34
N ARG A 116 -10.65 24.77 -7.04
CA ARG A 116 -11.47 25.47 -6.05
C ARG A 116 -10.96 26.89 -5.79
N SER A 117 -9.65 27.09 -5.73
CA SER A 117 -9.03 28.42 -5.59
C SER A 117 -9.42 29.33 -6.76
N ARG A 118 -9.26 28.86 -8.00
CA ARG A 118 -9.64 29.63 -9.20
C ARG A 118 -11.13 29.98 -9.21
N ARG A 119 -11.99 29.02 -8.86
CA ARG A 119 -13.43 29.26 -8.78
C ARG A 119 -13.80 30.29 -7.71
N SER A 120 -13.08 30.33 -6.60
CA SER A 120 -13.26 31.35 -5.56
C SER A 120 -12.89 32.74 -6.06
N GLU A 121 -11.77 32.89 -6.78
CA GLU A 121 -11.34 34.18 -7.36
C GLU A 121 -12.34 34.71 -8.40
N GLU A 122 -12.84 33.84 -9.28
CA GLU A 122 -13.85 34.20 -10.29
C GLU A 122 -15.14 34.72 -9.64
N LEU A 123 -15.57 34.10 -8.54
CA LEU A 123 -16.76 34.51 -7.79
C LEU A 123 -16.55 35.84 -7.06
N TYR A 124 -15.33 36.07 -6.54
CA TYR A 124 -14.94 37.33 -5.92
C TYR A 124 -14.88 38.48 -6.93
N LEU A 125 -14.37 38.24 -8.14
CA LEU A 125 -14.36 39.24 -9.22
C LEU A 125 -15.77 39.57 -9.70
N LYS A 126 -16.66 38.58 -9.84
CA LYS A 126 -18.04 38.80 -10.29
C LYS A 126 -18.86 39.62 -9.29
N THR A 127 -18.70 39.36 -7.99
CA THR A 127 -19.39 40.11 -6.93
C THR A 127 -18.88 41.55 -6.81
N ASN A 128 -17.55 41.76 -6.80
CA ASN A 128 -16.98 43.11 -6.75
C ASN A 128 -17.21 43.91 -8.04
N GLY A 129 -17.19 43.25 -9.20
CA GLY A 129 -17.50 43.87 -10.49
C GLY A 129 -18.94 44.38 -10.54
N HIS A 130 -19.91 43.58 -10.08
CA HIS A 130 -21.31 43.97 -10.01
C HIS A 130 -21.54 45.16 -9.06
N LEU A 131 -20.78 45.24 -7.95
CA LEU A 131 -20.83 46.38 -7.03
C LEU A 131 -20.33 47.68 -7.66
N LYS A 132 -19.27 47.62 -8.48
CA LYS A 132 -18.75 48.79 -9.19
C LYS A 132 -19.73 49.28 -10.25
N THR A 133 -20.26 48.38 -11.08
CA THR A 133 -21.26 48.74 -12.11
C THR A 133 -22.51 49.40 -11.53
N HIS A 134 -22.98 48.99 -10.34
CA HIS A 134 -24.11 49.66 -9.68
C HIS A 134 -23.76 51.06 -9.16
N ARG A 135 -22.53 51.29 -8.71
CA ARG A 135 -22.08 52.58 -8.19
C ARG A 135 -21.87 53.62 -9.29
N ASP A 136 -21.50 53.18 -10.49
CA ASP A 136 -21.23 54.05 -11.63
C ASP A 136 -22.52 54.45 -12.40
N ALA A 137 -23.70 53.97 -11.96
CA ALA A 137 -25.00 54.19 -12.60
C ALA A 137 -25.95 55.12 -11.82
N GLU A 138 -25.56 55.59 -10.63
CA GLU A 138 -26.20 56.68 -9.86
C GLU A 138 -25.47 58.01 -10.14
#